data_AF-A0A821SYC8-F1
#
_entry.id   AF-A0A821SYC8-F1
#
_cell.length_a   1.000
_cell.length_b   1.000
_cell.length_c   1.000
_cell.angle_alpha   90.00
_cell.angle_beta   90.00
_cell.angle_gamma   90.00
#
_symmetry.space_group_name_H-M   'P 1'
#
loop_
_entity.id
_entity.type
_entity.pdbx_description
1 polymer ?
#
loop_
_entity_poly.entity_id
_entity_poly.type
_entity_poly.pdbx_seq_one_letter_code
_entity_poly.pdbx_strand_id
1 'polypeptide(L)'
;MIFSNGQVAVGVSGKKSSETYCGPHAFSEPESKAMADFVLANSRDLKFYLAFHAYGQYMILPYTHLKGHSENYDDVHEMGLKAASQIAGRYGTQYEVGTAYDTVGYMTSGVSGCWVKKSFNVPYVVTFELRDQGQHGFALPPKQILPTCKETMDGLISLLTHKTDKLKDPVLPKTDRGDMIYINHVILIFILIKLFI
;
A
#
# COMPACT_ATOMS: atom_id res chain seq x y z
N MET A 1 9.31 9.86 -9.31
CA MET A 1 9.41 8.92 -8.17
C MET A 1 9.83 9.65 -6.89
N ILE A 2 9.70 9.00 -5.73
CA ILE A 2 9.94 9.61 -4.41
C ILE A 2 11.26 9.11 -3.80
N PHE A 3 12.35 9.83 -4.01
CA PHE A 3 13.63 9.51 -3.38
C PHE A 3 13.84 10.38 -2.15
N SER A 4 14.04 9.74 -0.99
CA SER A 4 14.63 10.44 0.15
C SER A 4 16.16 10.52 -0.04
N ASN A 5 16.78 11.59 0.45
CA ASN A 5 18.25 11.69 0.47
C ASN A 5 18.87 10.44 1.12
N GLY A 6 19.85 9.83 0.43
CA GLY A 6 20.59 8.65 0.90
C GLY A 6 19.98 7.29 0.56
N GLN A 7 18.88 7.20 -0.20
CA GLN A 7 18.43 5.91 -0.76
C GLN A 7 19.26 5.50 -1.98
N VAL A 8 19.74 4.25 -2.00
CA VAL A 8 20.38 3.65 -3.19
C VAL A 8 19.30 3.47 -4.26
N ALA A 9 19.53 3.99 -5.46
CA ALA A 9 18.61 3.83 -6.59
C ALA A 9 18.69 2.41 -7.16
N VAL A 10 17.72 1.56 -6.81
CA VAL A 10 17.54 0.21 -7.37
C VAL A 10 16.18 0.10 -8.06
N GLY A 11 16.11 -0.64 -9.18
CA GLY A 11 14.84 -0.91 -9.88
C GLY A 11 14.24 0.29 -10.63
N VAL A 12 15.03 1.35 -10.84
CA VAL A 12 14.58 2.62 -11.44
C VAL A 12 15.54 3.09 -12.53
N SER A 13 15.08 3.96 -13.41
CA SER A 13 15.86 4.44 -14.56
C SER A 13 15.99 5.97 -14.57
N GLY A 14 17.17 6.47 -14.95
CA GLY A 14 17.39 7.89 -15.25
C GLY A 14 17.04 8.27 -16.70
N LYS A 15 16.63 7.32 -17.55
CA LYS A 15 16.29 7.57 -18.95
C LYS A 15 14.82 7.95 -19.08
N LYS A 16 14.52 9.10 -19.70
CA LYS A 16 13.14 9.61 -19.88
C LYS A 16 12.21 8.69 -20.67
N SER A 17 12.77 7.84 -21.54
CA SER A 17 12.01 6.88 -22.37
C SER A 17 11.77 5.53 -21.68
N SER A 18 12.07 5.43 -20.38
CA SER A 18 11.93 4.20 -19.61
C SER A 18 10.62 4.24 -18.84
N GLU A 19 9.88 3.13 -18.80
CA GLU A 19 8.65 3.04 -17.99
C GLU A 19 8.91 3.26 -16.49
N THR A 20 10.10 2.87 -16.02
CA THR A 20 10.57 3.13 -14.66
C THR A 20 11.39 4.43 -14.54
N TYR A 21 11.16 5.42 -15.41
CA TYR A 21 11.84 6.72 -15.33
C TYR A 21 11.52 7.38 -13.99
N CYS A 22 12.58 7.79 -13.31
CA CYS A 22 12.48 8.18 -11.91
C CYS A 22 12.19 9.68 -11.71
N GLY A 23 12.25 10.47 -12.79
CA GLY A 23 12.14 11.92 -12.77
C GLY A 23 13.51 12.62 -12.64
N PRO A 24 13.58 13.94 -12.89
CA PRO A 24 14.83 14.70 -12.74
C PRO A 24 15.30 14.86 -11.29
N HIS A 25 14.38 14.80 -10.32
CA HIS A 25 14.66 14.82 -8.88
C HIS A 25 13.47 14.25 -8.10
N ALA A 26 13.64 14.01 -6.80
CA ALA A 26 12.53 13.59 -5.94
C ALA A 26 11.37 14.59 -5.97
N PHE A 27 10.14 14.08 -6.03
CA PHE A 27 8.91 14.89 -6.08
C PHE A 27 8.85 15.90 -7.25
N SER A 28 9.52 15.59 -8.37
CA SER A 28 9.44 16.40 -9.60
C SER A 28 8.05 16.43 -10.22
N GLU A 29 7.30 15.34 -10.08
CA GLU A 29 5.95 15.24 -10.66
C GLU A 29 4.94 15.95 -9.74
N PRO A 30 4.08 16.81 -10.29
CA PRO A 30 3.13 17.60 -9.48
C PRO A 30 2.20 16.73 -8.63
N GLU A 31 1.82 15.54 -9.10
CA GLU A 31 1.00 14.57 -8.38
C GLU A 31 1.74 14.01 -7.16
N SER A 32 3.01 13.62 -7.35
CA SER A 32 3.84 13.11 -6.26
C SER A 32 4.16 14.18 -5.22
N LYS A 33 4.31 15.43 -5.66
CA LYS A 33 4.47 16.59 -4.78
C LYS A 33 3.20 16.85 -3.98
N ALA A 34 2.03 16.87 -4.62
CA ALA A 34 0.75 17.11 -3.95
C ALA A 34 0.49 16.06 -2.85
N MET A 35 0.77 14.78 -3.13
CA MET A 35 0.73 13.75 -2.10
C MET A 35 1.69 14.07 -0.95
N ALA A 36 2.93 14.41 -1.26
CA ALA A 36 3.96 14.64 -0.23
C ALA A 36 3.57 15.79 0.70
N ASP A 37 3.07 16.89 0.12
CA ASP A 37 2.59 18.05 0.86
C ASP A 37 1.41 17.65 1.78
N PHE A 38 0.47 16.85 1.27
CA PHE A 38 -0.66 16.36 2.05
C PHE A 38 -0.25 15.42 3.20
N VAL A 39 0.66 14.47 2.95
CA VAL A 39 1.21 13.60 4.00
C VAL A 39 1.95 14.43 5.04
N LEU A 40 2.80 15.36 4.62
CA LEU A 40 3.57 16.22 5.52
C LEU A 40 2.64 16.99 6.46
N ALA A 41 1.58 17.59 5.92
CA ALA A 41 0.59 18.35 6.70
C ALA A 41 -0.20 17.50 7.70
N ASN A 42 -0.33 16.18 7.48
CA ASN A 42 -1.18 15.29 8.29
C ASN A 42 -0.41 14.13 8.96
N SER A 43 0.93 14.15 8.92
CA SER A 43 1.78 13.02 9.30
C SER A 43 1.79 12.72 10.81
N ARG A 44 1.48 13.71 11.66
CA ARG A 44 1.57 13.60 13.13
C ARG A 44 0.76 12.43 13.69
N ASP A 45 -0.43 12.21 13.15
CA ASP A 45 -1.38 11.19 13.64
C ASP A 45 -1.60 10.06 12.63
N LEU A 46 -0.78 9.99 11.57
CA LEU A 46 -0.90 9.00 10.51
C LEU A 46 -0.50 7.61 11.00
N LYS A 47 -1.47 6.68 11.09
CA LYS A 47 -1.22 5.30 11.53
C LYS A 47 -1.15 4.30 10.38
N PHE A 48 -1.94 4.54 9.33
CA PHE A 48 -2.05 3.66 8.18
C PHE A 48 -1.73 4.42 6.89
N TYR A 49 -0.91 3.84 6.04
CA TYR A 49 -0.72 4.24 4.65
C TYR A 49 -1.02 3.04 3.76
N LEU A 50 -2.09 3.15 2.97
CA LEU A 50 -2.52 2.09 2.07
C LEU A 50 -2.44 2.61 0.64
N ALA A 51 -1.67 1.95 -0.21
CA ALA A 51 -1.63 2.22 -1.66
C ALA A 51 -2.30 1.08 -2.41
N PHE A 52 -2.93 1.40 -3.55
CA PHE A 52 -3.63 0.41 -4.37
C PHE A 52 -3.12 0.47 -5.80
N HIS A 53 -2.66 -0.67 -6.26
CA HIS A 53 -2.13 -0.96 -7.59
C HIS A 53 -2.83 -2.21 -8.13
N ALA A 54 -2.51 -2.55 -9.37
CA ALA A 54 -2.80 -3.85 -9.97
C ALA A 54 -1.63 -4.16 -10.91
N TYR A 55 -1.31 -5.43 -11.19
CA TYR A 55 -1.99 -6.65 -10.77
C TYR A 55 -0.99 -7.62 -10.11
N GLY A 56 -1.50 -8.66 -9.47
CA GLY A 56 -0.68 -9.76 -8.97
C GLY A 56 -1.27 -10.50 -7.78
N GLN A 57 -2.26 -9.91 -7.11
CA GLN A 57 -2.81 -10.40 -5.83
C GLN A 57 -1.75 -10.44 -4.73
N TYR A 58 -1.10 -9.30 -4.49
CA TYR A 58 -0.08 -9.14 -3.45
C TYR A 58 -0.49 -8.08 -2.43
N MET A 59 -0.04 -8.25 -1.18
CA MET A 59 0.06 -7.20 -0.19
C MET A 59 1.54 -6.97 0.13
N ILE A 60 2.10 -5.94 -0.49
CA ILE A 60 3.52 -5.62 -0.43
C ILE A 60 3.79 -4.73 0.78
N LEU A 61 4.74 -5.16 1.60
CA LEU A 61 5.19 -4.49 2.82
C LEU A 61 6.53 -3.78 2.58
N PRO A 62 6.78 -2.62 3.22
CA PRO A 62 8.09 -2.00 3.17
C PRO A 62 9.19 -2.82 3.87
N TYR A 63 10.45 -2.68 3.47
CA TYR A 63 10.95 -1.78 2.44
C TYR A 63 11.16 -2.48 1.09
N THR A 64 10.77 -1.83 0.00
CA THR A 64 10.87 -2.41 -1.35
C THR A 64 12.28 -2.36 -1.95
N HIS A 65 13.19 -1.57 -1.37
CA HIS A 65 14.56 -1.39 -1.88
C HIS A 65 15.59 -2.28 -1.17
N LEU A 66 15.14 -3.11 -0.23
CA LEU A 66 15.98 -4.00 0.57
C LEU A 66 15.50 -5.45 0.38
N LYS A 67 16.40 -6.41 0.58
CA LYS A 67 16.03 -7.84 0.73
C LYS A 67 15.56 -8.18 2.14
N GLY A 68 15.89 -7.33 3.11
CA GLY A 68 15.56 -7.54 4.52
C GLY A 68 14.21 -6.94 4.89
N HIS A 69 13.76 -7.30 6.08
CA HIS A 69 12.48 -6.87 6.63
C HIS A 69 12.61 -5.56 7.42
N SER A 70 11.50 -4.82 7.54
CA SER A 70 11.44 -3.64 8.42
C SER A 70 11.25 -4.01 9.89
N GLU A 71 11.44 -3.04 10.79
CA GLU A 71 11.52 -3.26 12.24
C GLU A 71 10.23 -3.82 12.85
N ASN A 72 9.08 -3.61 12.21
CA ASN A 72 7.77 -4.13 12.62
C ASN A 72 7.16 -5.07 11.57
N TYR A 73 7.99 -5.69 10.74
CA TYR A 73 7.52 -6.56 9.66
C TYR A 73 6.58 -7.66 10.14
N ASP A 74 6.96 -8.41 11.17
CA ASP A 74 6.18 -9.56 11.66
C ASP A 74 4.75 -9.14 12.06
N ASP A 75 4.61 -8.00 12.76
CA ASP A 75 3.30 -7.44 13.14
C ASP A 75 2.43 -7.15 11.90
N VAL A 76 3.00 -6.48 10.90
CA VAL A 76 2.26 -6.07 9.69
C VAL A 76 2.00 -7.27 8.78
N HIS A 77 2.91 -8.24 8.75
CA HIS A 77 2.78 -9.49 8.01
C HIS A 77 1.64 -10.33 8.56
N GLU A 78 1.56 -10.52 9.88
CA GLU A 78 0.45 -11.22 10.52
C GLU A 78 -0.90 -10.54 10.22
N MET A 79 -0.95 -9.21 10.30
CA MET A 79 -2.13 -8.42 9.91
C MET A 79 -2.51 -8.65 8.44
N GLY A 80 -1.53 -8.63 7.54
CA GLY A 80 -1.71 -8.89 6.13
C GLY A 80 -2.22 -10.31 5.86
N LEU A 81 -1.70 -11.33 6.54
CA LEU A 81 -2.20 -12.71 6.42
C LEU A 81 -3.66 -12.84 6.86
N LYS A 82 -4.04 -12.17 7.95
CA LYS A 82 -5.46 -12.12 8.38
C LYS A 82 -6.33 -11.42 7.34
N ALA A 83 -5.85 -10.33 6.73
CA ALA A 83 -6.56 -9.66 5.66
C ALA A 83 -6.69 -10.53 4.39
N ALA A 84 -5.63 -11.26 4.02
CA ALA A 84 -5.62 -12.18 2.89
C ALA A 84 -6.64 -13.31 3.10
N SER A 85 -6.74 -13.81 4.32
CA SER A 85 -7.77 -14.79 4.69
C SER A 85 -9.19 -14.25 4.54
N GLN A 86 -9.46 -13.00 4.93
CA GLN A 86 -10.77 -12.38 4.72
C GLN A 86 -11.09 -12.17 3.23
N ILE A 87 -10.11 -11.75 2.42
CA ILE A 87 -10.24 -11.64 0.96
C ILE A 87 -10.59 -13.01 0.36
N ALA A 88 -9.83 -14.05 0.72
CA ALA A 88 -10.04 -15.41 0.24
C ALA A 88 -11.42 -15.97 0.67
N GLY A 89 -11.91 -15.59 1.84
CA GLY A 89 -13.22 -16.03 2.34
C GLY A 89 -14.39 -15.61 1.46
N ARG A 90 -14.27 -14.50 0.70
CA ARG A 90 -15.39 -14.02 -0.14
C ARG A 90 -15.51 -14.78 -1.47
N TYR A 91 -14.41 -14.92 -2.20
CA TYR A 91 -14.41 -15.47 -3.57
C TYR A 91 -13.31 -16.50 -3.85
N GLY A 92 -12.55 -16.92 -2.83
CA GLY A 92 -11.43 -17.86 -2.97
C GLY A 92 -10.13 -17.23 -3.50
N THR A 93 -10.09 -15.91 -3.71
CA THR A 93 -8.93 -15.20 -4.24
C THR A 93 -7.78 -15.19 -3.25
N GLN A 94 -6.65 -15.74 -3.66
CA GLN A 94 -5.46 -15.88 -2.83
C GLN A 94 -4.55 -14.67 -3.00
N TYR A 95 -4.25 -13.98 -1.89
CA TYR A 95 -3.25 -12.93 -1.85
C TYR A 95 -2.00 -13.42 -1.13
N GLU A 96 -0.83 -13.12 -1.68
CA GLU A 96 0.44 -13.35 -1.01
C GLU A 96 0.91 -12.06 -0.30
N VAL A 97 1.57 -12.22 0.85
CA VAL A 97 1.94 -11.12 1.74
C VAL A 97 3.44 -11.18 2.04
N GLY A 98 4.15 -10.08 1.86
CA GLY A 98 5.58 -10.01 2.13
C GLY A 98 6.19 -8.73 1.58
N THR A 99 7.52 -8.61 1.59
CA THR A 99 8.19 -7.50 0.91
C THR A 99 8.08 -7.64 -0.61
N ALA A 100 8.51 -6.61 -1.36
CA ALA A 100 8.58 -6.70 -2.82
C ALA A 100 9.54 -7.80 -3.28
N TYR A 101 10.59 -8.09 -2.49
CA TYR A 101 11.52 -9.18 -2.78
C TYR A 101 10.91 -10.55 -2.49
N ASP A 102 10.15 -10.69 -1.40
CA ASP A 102 9.53 -11.97 -1.02
C ASP A 102 8.41 -12.38 -1.98
N THR A 103 7.64 -11.40 -2.48
CA THR A 103 6.44 -11.63 -3.28
C THR A 103 6.73 -11.50 -4.77
N VAL A 104 6.97 -10.28 -5.26
CA VAL A 104 7.14 -10.00 -6.68
C VAL A 104 8.54 -10.38 -7.20
N GLY A 105 9.50 -10.62 -6.30
CA GLY A 105 10.84 -11.08 -6.63
C GLY A 105 11.80 -9.99 -7.11
N TYR A 106 11.48 -8.70 -6.92
CA TYR A 106 12.37 -7.60 -7.29
C TYR A 106 12.44 -6.49 -6.23
N MET A 107 13.52 -5.71 -6.28
CA MET A 107 13.69 -4.54 -5.44
C MET A 107 13.48 -3.27 -6.26
N THR A 108 12.81 -2.29 -5.67
CA THR A 108 12.61 -0.97 -6.28
C THR A 108 12.66 0.16 -5.26
N SER A 109 13.17 1.30 -5.71
CA SER A 109 13.24 2.56 -4.96
C SER A 109 12.15 3.51 -5.43
N GLY A 110 11.97 4.63 -4.74
CA GLY A 110 11.01 5.63 -5.21
C GLY A 110 9.56 5.40 -4.79
N VAL A 111 9.28 4.34 -4.02
CA VAL A 111 7.94 3.92 -3.60
C VAL A 111 7.41 4.80 -2.46
N SER A 112 6.19 5.32 -2.62
CA SER A 112 5.54 6.24 -1.70
C SER A 112 5.41 5.69 -0.28
N GLY A 113 4.93 4.46 -0.12
CA GLY A 113 4.80 3.82 1.20
C GLY A 113 6.14 3.70 1.94
N CYS A 114 7.23 3.40 1.23
CA CYS A 114 8.57 3.37 1.82
C CYS A 114 9.01 4.75 2.32
N TRP A 115 8.73 5.81 1.56
CA TRP A 115 9.01 7.17 1.99
C TRP A 115 8.18 7.58 3.21
N VAL A 116 6.89 7.26 3.24
CA VAL A 116 5.99 7.57 4.37
C VAL A 116 6.46 6.85 5.63
N LYS A 117 6.74 5.54 5.53
CA LYS A 117 7.28 4.75 6.65
C LYS A 117 8.56 5.36 7.19
N LYS A 118 9.55 5.59 6.32
CA LYS A 118 10.87 6.07 6.72
C LYS A 118 10.84 7.48 7.31
N SER A 119 10.05 8.39 6.72
CA SER A 119 10.08 9.81 7.08
C SER A 119 9.23 10.13 8.30
N PHE A 120 8.16 9.39 8.54
CA PHE A 120 7.18 9.70 9.59
C PHE A 120 6.93 8.55 10.57
N ASN A 121 7.69 7.44 10.45
CA ASN A 121 7.55 6.26 11.29
C ASN A 121 6.11 5.69 11.31
N VAL A 122 5.42 5.75 10.16
CA VAL A 122 4.07 5.20 10.03
C VAL A 122 4.15 3.68 10.20
N PRO A 123 3.42 3.10 11.17
CA PRO A 123 3.57 1.69 11.51
C PRO A 123 2.99 0.78 10.42
N TYR A 124 1.79 1.08 9.94
CA TYR A 124 1.07 0.19 9.03
C TYR A 124 1.12 0.73 7.61
N VAL A 125 1.97 0.14 6.80
CA VAL A 125 2.14 0.52 5.40
C VAL A 125 1.99 -0.71 4.53
N VAL A 126 1.02 -0.69 3.62
CA VAL A 126 0.72 -1.82 2.72
C VAL A 126 0.41 -1.29 1.33
N THR A 127 1.02 -1.88 0.30
CA THR A 127 0.62 -1.68 -1.09
C THR A 127 -0.12 -2.92 -1.57
N PHE A 128 -1.36 -2.75 -2.01
CA PHE A 128 -2.15 -3.80 -2.64
C PHE A 128 -1.82 -3.88 -4.12
N GLU A 129 -1.46 -5.05 -4.63
CA GLU A 129 -1.55 -5.39 -6.05
C GLU A 129 -2.81 -6.22 -6.24
N LEU A 130 -3.86 -5.62 -6.81
CA LEU A 130 -5.18 -6.25 -6.92
C LEU A 130 -5.20 -7.37 -7.97
N ARG A 131 -6.41 -7.88 -8.25
CA ARG A 131 -6.62 -8.90 -9.28
C ARG A 131 -6.13 -8.46 -10.66
N ASP A 132 -5.77 -9.39 -11.54
CA ASP A 132 -5.63 -10.84 -11.34
C ASP A 132 -4.15 -11.24 -11.24
N GLN A 133 -3.80 -12.50 -11.54
CA GLN A 133 -2.42 -12.99 -11.53
C GLN A 133 -1.77 -12.96 -12.94
N GLY A 134 -2.32 -12.15 -13.85
CA GLY A 134 -1.79 -11.95 -15.21
C GLY A 134 -2.59 -12.59 -16.34
N GLN A 135 -3.75 -13.20 -16.06
CA GLN A 135 -4.63 -13.70 -17.13
C GLN A 135 -5.20 -12.54 -17.97
N HIS A 136 -5.60 -11.46 -17.30
CA HIS A 136 -6.03 -10.23 -17.91
C HIS A 136 -5.11 -9.06 -17.56
N GLY A 137 -4.39 -9.16 -16.43
CA GLY A 137 -3.49 -8.12 -15.96
C GLY A 137 -4.20 -6.77 -15.82
N PHE A 138 -3.65 -5.73 -16.43
CA PHE A 138 -4.23 -4.38 -16.42
C PHE A 138 -5.57 -4.27 -17.18
N ALA A 139 -5.90 -5.24 -18.04
CA ALA A 139 -7.13 -5.26 -18.83
C ALA A 139 -8.22 -6.13 -18.19
N LEU A 140 -8.33 -6.10 -16.85
CA LEU A 140 -9.28 -6.89 -16.08
C LEU A 140 -10.74 -6.61 -16.54
N PRO A 141 -11.55 -7.65 -16.84
CA PRO A 141 -12.91 -7.46 -17.36
C PRO A 141 -13.80 -6.63 -16.41
N PRO A 142 -14.67 -5.74 -16.92
CA PRO A 142 -15.53 -4.89 -16.07
C PRO A 142 -16.38 -5.67 -15.05
N LYS A 143 -16.80 -6.90 -15.37
CA LYS A 143 -17.54 -7.79 -14.45
C LYS A 143 -16.75 -8.17 -13.19
N GLN A 144 -15.43 -8.02 -13.19
CA GLN A 144 -14.54 -8.31 -12.06
C GLN A 144 -14.31 -7.09 -11.16
N ILE A 145 -14.73 -5.88 -11.55
CA ILE A 145 -14.56 -4.66 -10.74
C ILE A 145 -15.24 -4.83 -9.39
N LEU A 146 -16.55 -5.11 -9.39
CA LEU A 146 -17.32 -5.22 -8.14
C LEU A 146 -16.86 -6.39 -7.24
N PRO A 147 -16.58 -7.60 -7.77
CA PRO A 147 -15.95 -8.66 -6.98
C PRO A 147 -14.63 -8.24 -6.34
N THR A 148 -13.73 -7.61 -7.11
CA THR A 148 -12.42 -7.14 -6.61
C THR A 148 -12.59 -6.12 -5.49
N CYS A 149 -13.47 -5.13 -5.66
CA CYS A 149 -13.74 -4.13 -4.64
C CYS A 149 -14.30 -4.75 -3.35
N LYS A 150 -15.24 -5.71 -3.46
CA LYS A 150 -15.89 -6.33 -2.30
C LYS A 150 -14.91 -7.16 -1.46
N GLU A 151 -14.08 -7.99 -2.08
CA GLU A 151 -13.10 -8.77 -1.32
C GLU A 151 -12.01 -7.89 -0.73
N THR A 152 -11.56 -6.87 -1.49
CA THR A 152 -10.56 -5.91 -0.99
C THR A 152 -11.10 -5.18 0.24
N MET A 153 -12.38 -4.80 0.24
CA MET A 153 -13.02 -4.18 1.40
C MET A 153 -13.00 -5.08 2.63
N ASP A 154 -13.23 -6.39 2.49
CA ASP A 154 -13.13 -7.32 3.63
C ASP A 154 -11.71 -7.37 4.20
N GLY A 155 -10.71 -7.40 3.32
CA GLY A 155 -9.30 -7.29 3.72
C GLY A 155 -9.00 -5.97 4.44
N LEU A 156 -9.51 -4.85 3.92
CA LEU A 156 -9.33 -3.53 4.54
C LEU A 156 -9.97 -3.45 5.93
N ILE A 157 -11.20 -3.95 6.08
CA ILE A 157 -11.86 -3.99 7.39
C ILE A 157 -11.02 -4.82 8.37
N SER A 158 -10.47 -5.96 7.92
CA SER A 158 -9.56 -6.78 8.74
C SER A 158 -8.32 -6.02 9.20
N LEU A 159 -7.65 -5.31 8.28
CA LEU A 159 -6.46 -4.50 8.61
C LEU A 159 -6.79 -3.37 9.59
N LEU A 160 -7.89 -2.67 9.37
CA LEU A 160 -8.24 -1.45 10.11
C LEU A 160 -8.87 -1.73 11.47
N THR A 161 -9.43 -2.92 11.68
CA THR A 161 -10.02 -3.34 12.97
C THR A 161 -9.06 -4.14 13.83
N HIS A 162 -7.88 -4.48 13.30
CA HIS A 162 -6.89 -5.24 14.04
C HIS A 162 -6.39 -4.44 15.26
N LYS A 163 -6.55 -5.02 16.45
CA LYS A 163 -6.05 -4.44 17.69
C LYS A 163 -4.64 -4.93 17.95
N THR A 164 -3.67 -4.01 17.99
CA THR A 164 -2.32 -4.29 18.49
C THR A 164 -2.06 -3.47 19.75
N ASP A 165 -1.17 -3.93 20.63
CA ASP A 165 -0.74 -3.14 21.80
C ASP A 165 -0.06 -1.80 21.41
N LYS A 166 0.35 -1.67 20.14
CA LYS A 166 0.92 -0.44 19.52
C LYS A 166 -0.17 0.49 18.96
N LEU A 167 -1.36 -0.04 18.67
CA LEU A 167 -2.60 0.69 18.40
C LEU A 167 -3.41 0.77 19.71
N LYS A 168 -2.87 1.44 20.75
CA LYS A 168 -3.73 1.82 21.88
C LYS A 168 -4.77 2.79 21.32
N ASP A 169 -5.99 2.27 21.19
CA ASP A 169 -7.14 2.76 20.41
C ASP A 169 -7.24 4.29 20.24
N PRO A 170 -7.58 4.80 19.04
CA PRO A 170 -8.70 5.73 18.99
C PRO A 170 -9.98 4.90 19.19
N VAL A 171 -10.70 5.17 20.28
CA VAL A 171 -12.02 4.58 20.51
C VAL A 171 -12.87 4.85 19.26
N LEU A 172 -13.17 3.81 18.48
CA LEU A 172 -14.21 3.91 17.46
C LEU A 172 -15.52 4.23 18.20
N PRO A 173 -16.16 5.38 17.95
CA PRO A 173 -17.45 5.64 18.56
C PRO A 173 -18.42 4.55 18.10
N LYS A 174 -19.02 3.81 19.03
CA LYS A 174 -20.15 2.95 18.70
C LYS A 174 -21.31 3.86 18.28
N THR A 175 -21.80 3.72 17.06
CA THR A 175 -23.02 4.38 16.61
C THR A 175 -24.10 3.33 16.37
N ASP A 176 -25.27 3.53 16.98
CA ASP A 176 -26.44 2.63 16.91
C ASP A 176 -27.26 2.79 15.60
N ARG A 177 -26.69 3.39 14.54
CA ARG A 177 -27.36 3.55 13.25
C ARG A 177 -26.34 3.39 12.12
N GLY A 178 -26.72 2.66 11.09
CA GLY A 178 -25.88 2.21 9.97
C GLY A 178 -25.43 3.31 9.00
N ASP A 179 -24.90 4.42 9.50
CA ASP A 179 -24.37 5.52 8.69
C ASP A 179 -22.88 5.76 9.00
N MET A 180 -22.07 5.72 7.93
CA MET A 180 -20.65 6.12 7.77
C MET A 180 -19.69 6.00 8.97
N ILE A 181 -18.74 5.08 8.83
CA ILE A 181 -17.56 4.94 9.69
C ILE A 181 -16.62 6.15 9.49
N TYR A 182 -16.61 7.10 10.43
CA TYR A 182 -15.58 8.15 10.49
C TYR A 182 -14.32 7.59 11.18
N ILE A 183 -13.32 7.22 10.39
CA ILE A 183 -12.00 6.84 10.90
C ILE A 183 -11.10 8.09 10.94
N ASN A 184 -11.09 8.81 12.06
CA ASN A 184 -10.31 10.04 12.24
C ASN A 184 -8.77 9.89 12.15
N HIS A 185 -8.24 8.68 11.93
CA HIS A 185 -6.80 8.37 11.99
C HIS A 185 -6.28 7.51 10.83
N VAL A 186 -7.10 7.32 9.78
CA VAL A 186 -6.69 6.63 8.55
C VAL A 186 -6.67 7.63 7.43
N ILE A 187 -5.49 7.91 6.90
CA ILE A 187 -5.38 8.62 5.64
C ILE A 187 -5.32 7.57 4.54
N LEU A 188 -6.46 7.34 3.89
CA LEU A 188 -6.50 6.62 2.63
C LEU A 188 -6.01 7.55 1.52
N ILE A 189 -4.78 7.32 1.07
CA ILE A 189 -4.24 8.00 -0.10
C ILE A 189 -4.47 7.09 -1.30
N PHE A 190 -5.52 7.38 -2.07
CA PHE A 190 -5.73 6.77 -3.37
C PHE A 190 -4.74 7.34 -4.36
N ILE A 191 -3.55 6.76 -4.40
CA ILE A 191 -2.65 6.96 -5.53
C ILE A 191 -2.76 5.75 -6.41
N LEU A 192 -3.60 5.86 -7.44
CA LEU A 192 -3.37 5.19 -8.70
C LEU A 192 -2.12 5.81 -9.31
N ILE A 193 -0.92 5.40 -8.87
CA ILE A 193 0.23 5.48 -9.77
C ILE A 193 -0.04 4.40 -10.79
N LYS A 194 -0.62 4.87 -11.89
CA LYS A 194 -0.63 4.20 -13.17
C LYS A 194 0.82 3.77 -13.42
N LEU A 195 1.14 2.49 -13.18
CA LEU A 195 2.24 1.85 -13.89
C LEU A 195 1.76 1.84 -15.34
N PHE A 196 2.11 2.90 -16.06
CA PHE A 196 1.94 2.94 -17.49
C PHE A 196 2.83 1.83 -18.09
N ILE A 197 2.25 1.21 -19.10
CA ILE A 197 2.61 -0.05 -19.77
C ILE A 197 4.07 -0.06 -20.22
#